data_AF-A0A6M0BHT5-F1
#
_entry.id   AF-A0A6M0BHT5-F1
#
_cell.length_a   1.000
_cell.length_b   1.000
_cell.length_c   1.000
_cell.angle_alpha   90.00
_cell.angle_beta   90.00
_cell.angle_gamma   90.00
#
_symmetry.space_group_name_H-M   'P 1'
#
loop_
_entity.id
_entity.type
_entity.pdbx_description
1 polymer ?
#
loop_
_entity_poly.entity_id
_entity_poly.type
_entity_poly.pdbx_seq_one_letter_code
_entity_poly.pdbx_strand_id
1 'polypeptide(L)'
;MKILITGVAGFVGSRLAEAISTGIEGVNLVGIDNLSRRGSETNLPLLRKLDCKFIHGDVRSADDVLALPKVDWIIDCAANPSVLAGVGGGSAQLVGHNLIGTLNLLEKCRRDGCGFMILSTSRVYSINALCSIPLNEDNNRFIPDHSQTFPVGFSLQGVSEN
;
A
#
# COMPACT_ATOMS: atom_id res chain seq x y z
N MET A 1 -6.72 9.38 18.04
CA MET A 1 -6.84 9.36 16.56
C MET A 1 -7.15 7.94 16.12
N LYS A 2 -8.04 7.71 15.15
CA LYS A 2 -8.39 6.37 14.65
C LYS A 2 -7.93 6.18 13.22
N ILE A 3 -7.16 5.12 12.99
CA ILE A 3 -6.55 4.81 11.69
C ILE A 3 -7.08 3.47 11.20
N LEU A 4 -7.63 3.46 9.98
CA LEU A 4 -7.94 2.26 9.23
C LEU A 4 -6.73 1.83 8.41
N ILE A 5 -6.30 0.58 8.57
CA ILE A 5 -5.29 -0.04 7.71
C ILE A 5 -5.99 -1.14 6.90
N THR A 6 -6.00 -1.03 5.57
CA THR A 6 -6.50 -2.11 4.69
C THR A 6 -5.35 -3.07 4.39
N GLY A 7 -5.65 -4.34 4.11
CA GLY A 7 -4.58 -5.34 3.91
C GLY A 7 -3.75 -5.54 5.18
N VAL A 8 -4.35 -5.30 6.36
CA VAL A 8 -3.67 -5.23 7.65
C VAL A 8 -2.99 -6.53 8.05
N ALA A 9 -3.48 -7.68 7.56
CA ALA A 9 -2.91 -8.99 7.84
C ALA A 9 -1.77 -9.33 6.85
N GLY A 10 -1.60 -8.52 5.81
CA GLY A 10 -0.47 -8.61 4.89
C GLY A 10 0.87 -8.24 5.51
N PHE A 11 1.94 -8.44 4.74
CA PHE A 11 3.32 -8.17 5.18
C PHE A 11 3.51 -6.70 5.60
N VAL A 12 3.20 -5.75 4.71
CA VAL A 12 3.41 -4.33 5.00
C VAL A 12 2.38 -3.81 6.02
N GLY A 13 1.10 -4.16 5.84
CA GLY A 13 0.02 -3.70 6.72
C GLY A 13 0.25 -4.07 8.20
N SER A 14 0.70 -5.30 8.47
CA SER A 14 0.95 -5.76 9.85
C SER A 14 2.13 -5.06 10.50
N ARG A 15 3.20 -4.76 9.74
CA ARG A 15 4.35 -4.01 10.24
C ARG A 15 4.04 -2.52 10.43
N LEU A 16 3.22 -1.93 9.55
CA LEU A 16 2.73 -0.57 9.74
C LEU A 16 1.85 -0.46 10.99
N ALA A 17 0.96 -1.42 11.23
CA ALA A 17 0.17 -1.46 12.45
C ALA A 17 1.06 -1.50 13.71
N GLU A 18 2.10 -2.34 13.70
CA GLU A 18 3.07 -2.43 14.80
C GLU A 18 3.83 -1.10 15.01
N ALA A 19 4.38 -0.53 13.94
CA ALA A 19 5.13 0.72 14.00
C ALA A 19 4.27 1.90 14.46
N ILE A 20 3.03 2.00 13.97
CA ILE A 20 2.08 3.05 14.37
C ILE A 20 1.67 2.89 15.83
N SER A 21 1.31 1.67 16.24
CA SER A 21 0.88 1.39 17.62
C SER A 21 1.97 1.69 18.65
N THR A 22 3.24 1.52 18.28
CA THR A 22 4.39 1.72 19.17
C THR A 22 4.95 3.14 19.10
N GLY A 23 4.83 3.80 17.96
CA GLY A 23 5.39 5.15 17.73
C GLY A 23 4.43 6.29 17.99
N ILE A 24 3.11 6.04 18.08
CA ILE A 24 2.10 7.10 18.23
C ILE A 24 1.18 6.78 19.42
N GLU A 25 1.28 7.60 20.47
CA GLU A 25 0.43 7.46 21.65
C GLU A 25 -1.04 7.80 21.35
N GLY A 26 -1.97 7.07 21.97
CA GLY A 26 -3.42 7.34 21.87
C GLY A 26 -4.02 7.06 20.48
N VAL A 27 -3.34 6.27 19.65
CA VAL A 27 -3.88 5.79 18.36
C VAL A 27 -4.78 4.57 18.56
N ASN A 28 -5.92 4.57 17.87
CA ASN A 28 -6.85 3.45 17.82
C ASN A 28 -6.76 2.81 16.44
N LEU A 29 -6.30 1.56 16.37
CA LEU A 29 -6.15 0.86 15.10
C LEU A 29 -7.39 0.03 14.76
N VAL A 30 -7.85 0.19 13.53
CA VAL A 30 -8.84 -0.69 12.90
C VAL A 30 -8.21 -1.27 11.64
N GLY A 31 -8.39 -2.56 11.42
CA GLY A 31 -7.82 -3.25 10.29
C GLY A 31 -8.86 -4.02 9.51
N ILE A 32 -8.80 -3.98 8.17
CA ILE A 32 -9.62 -4.81 7.29
C ILE A 32 -8.73 -5.65 6.37
N ASP A 33 -9.03 -6.94 6.25
CA ASP A 33 -8.36 -7.86 5.32
C ASP A 33 -9.32 -8.99 4.95
N ASN A 34 -9.28 -9.46 3.70
CA ASN A 34 -10.10 -10.58 3.24
C ASN A 34 -9.39 -11.94 3.38
N LEU A 35 -8.12 -11.93 3.80
CA LEU A 35 -7.24 -13.10 3.96
C LEU A 35 -7.08 -13.92 2.68
N SER A 36 -7.22 -13.29 1.50
CA SER A 36 -7.11 -13.99 0.21
C SER A 36 -5.71 -14.53 -0.06
N ARG A 37 -4.68 -13.98 0.60
CA ARG A 37 -3.29 -14.44 0.52
C ARG A 37 -2.96 -15.37 1.67
N ARG A 38 -2.69 -16.64 1.34
CA ARG A 38 -2.23 -17.64 2.32
C ARG A 38 -1.00 -17.15 3.08
N GLY A 39 -1.02 -17.34 4.39
CA GLY A 39 0.01 -16.88 5.30
C GLY A 39 -0.30 -15.52 5.94
N SER A 40 -1.21 -14.70 5.40
CA SER A 40 -1.62 -13.44 6.03
C SER A 40 -2.26 -13.68 7.41
N GLU A 41 -3.01 -14.78 7.57
CA GLU A 41 -3.64 -15.20 8.82
C GLU A 41 -2.65 -15.38 9.98
N THR A 42 -1.37 -15.64 9.68
CA THR A 42 -0.31 -15.79 10.69
C THR A 42 0.02 -14.48 11.40
N ASN A 43 -0.38 -13.33 10.84
CA ASN A 43 -0.20 -12.01 11.47
C ASN A 43 -1.35 -11.63 12.42
N LEU A 44 -2.48 -12.35 12.44
CA LEU A 44 -3.61 -12.03 13.33
C LEU A 44 -3.27 -12.03 14.83
N PRO A 45 -2.42 -12.94 15.36
CA PRO A 45 -1.97 -12.85 16.75
C PRO A 45 -1.24 -11.56 17.08
N LEU A 46 -0.42 -11.04 16.15
CA LEU A 46 0.24 -9.75 16.32
C LEU A 46 -0.79 -8.62 16.39
N LEU A 47 -1.75 -8.59 15.46
CA LEU A 47 -2.80 -7.55 15.46
C LEU A 47 -3.61 -7.54 16.76
N ARG A 48 -3.91 -8.71 17.33
CA ARG A 48 -4.56 -8.82 18.65
C ARG A 48 -3.69 -8.25 19.76
N LYS A 49 -2.38 -8.50 19.75
CA LYS A 49 -1.44 -7.97 20.75
C LYS A 49 -1.36 -6.43 20.71
N LEU A 50 -1.58 -5.84 19.54
CA LEU A 50 -1.56 -4.39 19.31
C LEU A 50 -2.92 -3.72 19.59
N ASP A 51 -3.90 -4.45 20.13
CA ASP A 51 -5.30 -3.99 20.26
C ASP A 51 -5.89 -3.43 18.95
N CYS A 52 -5.41 -3.93 17.80
CA CYS A 52 -5.94 -3.58 16.49
C CYS A 52 -7.26 -4.33 16.27
N LYS A 53 -8.36 -3.59 16.10
CA LYS A 53 -9.66 -4.17 15.79
C LYS A 53 -9.66 -4.72 14.37
N PHE A 54 -9.44 -6.03 14.25
CA PHE A 54 -9.50 -6.75 12.97
C PHE A 54 -10.95 -6.99 12.52
N ILE A 55 -11.20 -6.73 11.24
CA ILE A 55 -12.47 -6.96 10.55
C ILE A 55 -12.14 -7.81 9.31
N HIS A 56 -12.73 -9.00 9.25
CA HIS A 56 -12.67 -9.81 8.03
C HIS A 56 -13.65 -9.22 7.02
N GLY A 57 -13.13 -8.71 5.91
CA GLY A 57 -13.94 -8.08 4.87
C GLY A 57 -13.12 -7.75 3.63
N ASP A 58 -13.80 -7.45 2.53
CA ASP A 58 -13.19 -7.19 1.24
C ASP A 58 -13.39 -5.73 0.83
N VAL A 59 -12.29 -5.01 0.55
CA VAL A 59 -12.36 -3.61 0.12
C VAL A 59 -13.08 -3.43 -1.22
N ARG A 60 -13.24 -4.50 -2.01
CA ARG A 60 -14.04 -4.50 -3.24
C ARG A 60 -15.55 -4.48 -2.97
N SER A 61 -15.98 -4.91 -1.78
CA SER A 61 -17.36 -4.82 -1.30
C SER A 61 -17.61 -3.43 -0.75
N ALA A 62 -18.47 -2.66 -1.41
CA ALA A 62 -18.87 -1.35 -0.92
C ALA A 62 -19.54 -1.47 0.47
N ASP A 63 -20.36 -2.51 0.68
CA ASP A 63 -21.06 -2.74 1.95
C ASP A 63 -20.09 -3.01 3.11
N ASP A 64 -19.05 -3.81 2.87
CA ASP A 64 -18.01 -4.09 3.88
C ASP A 64 -17.30 -2.80 4.28
N VAL A 65 -16.95 -1.97 3.29
CA VAL A 65 -16.30 -0.67 3.51
C VAL A 65 -17.24 0.32 4.20
N LEU A 66 -18.52 0.34 3.82
CA LEU A 66 -19.53 1.23 4.41
C LEU A 66 -19.78 0.90 5.89
N ALA A 67 -19.74 -0.38 6.25
CA ALA A 67 -19.91 -0.88 7.63
C ALA A 67 -18.71 -0.56 8.55
N LEU A 68 -17.56 -0.16 8.00
CA LEU A 68 -16.41 0.24 8.79
C LEU A 68 -16.71 1.50 9.61
N PRO A 69 -16.21 1.59 10.85
CA PRO A 69 -16.42 2.76 11.70
C PRO A 69 -15.84 4.02 11.06
N LYS A 70 -16.33 5.19 11.48
CA LYS A 70 -15.71 6.48 11.13
C LYS A 70 -14.26 6.51 11.61
N VAL A 71 -13.33 6.94 10.75
CA VAL A 71 -11.89 7.04 11.02
C VAL A 71 -11.34 8.42 10.68
N ASP A 72 -10.15 8.74 11.20
CA ASP A 72 -9.43 9.99 10.94
C ASP A 72 -8.41 9.84 9.80
N TRP A 73 -7.95 8.61 9.54
CA TRP A 73 -7.06 8.26 8.43
C TRP A 73 -7.36 6.88 7.86
N ILE A 74 -7.15 6.72 6.56
CA ILE A 74 -7.08 5.42 5.87
C ILE A 74 -5.69 5.26 5.28
N ILE A 75 -5.05 4.12 5.55
CA ILE A 75 -3.80 3.69 4.93
C ILE A 75 -4.10 2.43 4.10
N ASP A 76 -4.12 2.61 2.79
CA ASP A 76 -4.48 1.55 1.83
C ASP A 76 -3.27 0.66 1.52
N CYS A 77 -3.17 -0.49 2.19
CA CYS A 77 -2.17 -1.53 1.91
C CYS A 77 -2.77 -2.75 1.21
N ALA A 78 -4.09 -2.78 0.99
CA ALA A 78 -4.77 -3.87 0.28
C ALA A 78 -4.50 -3.76 -1.22
N ALA A 79 -3.80 -4.76 -1.77
CA ALA A 79 -3.55 -4.83 -3.20
C ALA A 79 -3.30 -6.27 -3.65
N ASN A 80 -3.46 -6.52 -4.94
CA ASN A 80 -2.78 -7.60 -5.63
C ASN A 80 -1.49 -7.06 -6.28
N PRO A 81 -0.31 -7.28 -5.67
CA PRO A 81 0.94 -6.64 -6.09
C PRO A 81 1.75 -7.44 -7.12
N SER A 82 1.24 -8.59 -7.58
CA SER A 82 1.99 -9.51 -8.45
C SER A 82 2.24 -8.90 -9.83
N VAL A 83 3.50 -8.92 -10.28
CA VAL A 83 3.91 -8.46 -11.63
C VAL A 83 3.34 -9.37 -12.72
N LEU A 84 3.14 -10.65 -12.40
CA LEU A 84 2.60 -11.63 -13.33
C LEU A 84 1.07 -11.59 -13.38
N ALA A 85 0.40 -10.89 -12.46
CA ALA A 85 -1.03 -10.75 -12.52
C ALA A 85 -1.41 -9.97 -13.79
N GLY A 86 -2.41 -10.46 -14.53
CA GLY A 86 -2.79 -9.91 -15.83
C GLY A 86 -2.04 -10.49 -17.04
N VAL A 87 -0.87 -11.10 -16.85
CA VAL A 87 -0.14 -11.79 -17.94
C VAL A 87 -0.84 -13.11 -18.25
N GLY A 88 -1.38 -13.25 -19.46
CA GLY A 88 -2.03 -14.48 -19.94
C GLY A 88 -3.42 -14.81 -19.37
N GLY A 89 -3.96 -14.00 -18.44
CA GLY A 89 -5.20 -14.32 -17.70
C GLY A 89 -6.20 -13.16 -17.51
N GLY A 90 -5.98 -12.00 -18.16
CA GLY A 90 -6.89 -10.84 -18.10
C GLY A 90 -6.69 -9.97 -16.84
N SER A 91 -7.05 -8.69 -16.95
CA SER A 91 -6.80 -7.66 -15.92
C SER A 91 -7.92 -7.50 -14.89
N ALA A 92 -9.03 -8.22 -15.03
CA ALA A 92 -10.23 -8.02 -14.21
C ALA A 92 -9.96 -8.14 -12.70
N GLN A 93 -9.15 -9.12 -12.28
CA GLN A 93 -8.79 -9.23 -10.86
C GLN A 93 -7.92 -8.06 -10.39
N LEU A 94 -6.99 -7.59 -11.21
CA LEU A 94 -6.16 -6.42 -10.87
C LEU A 94 -7.01 -5.17 -10.72
N VAL A 95 -7.90 -4.93 -11.69
CA VAL A 95 -8.83 -3.80 -11.66
C VAL A 95 -9.74 -3.89 -10.44
N GLY A 96 -10.29 -5.06 -10.16
CA GLY A 96 -11.11 -5.27 -8.96
C GLY A 96 -10.37 -4.92 -7.68
N HIS A 97 -9.21 -5.54 -7.42
CA HIS A 97 -8.48 -5.33 -6.17
C HIS A 97 -7.89 -3.93 -6.04
N ASN A 98 -7.22 -3.43 -7.08
CA ASN A 98 -6.36 -2.25 -6.97
C ASN A 98 -7.03 -0.95 -7.44
N LEU A 99 -8.12 -1.03 -8.22
CA LEU A 99 -8.87 0.16 -8.65
C LEU A 99 -10.21 0.25 -7.94
N ILE A 100 -11.07 -0.76 -8.06
CA ILE A 100 -12.41 -0.73 -7.46
C ILE A 100 -12.32 -0.68 -5.93
N GLY A 101 -11.41 -1.46 -5.33
CA GLY A 101 -11.14 -1.40 -3.88
C GLY A 101 -10.76 0.01 -3.42
N THR A 102 -9.81 0.64 -4.09
CA THR A 102 -9.38 2.01 -3.79
C THR A 102 -10.51 3.04 -3.98
N LEU A 103 -11.35 2.89 -5.01
CA LEU A 103 -12.52 3.77 -5.21
C LEU A 103 -13.50 3.69 -4.03
N ASN A 104 -13.81 2.49 -3.53
CA ASN A 104 -14.68 2.33 -2.36
C ASN A 104 -14.08 3.01 -1.12
N LEU A 105 -12.76 2.90 -0.94
CA LEU A 105 -12.05 3.52 0.19
C LEU A 105 -12.01 5.05 0.06
N LEU A 106 -11.86 5.59 -1.15
CA LEU A 106 -11.93 7.03 -1.42
C LEU A 106 -13.33 7.59 -1.15
N GLU A 107 -14.39 6.87 -1.51
CA GLU A 107 -15.76 7.28 -1.18
C GLU A 107 -16.01 7.26 0.33
N LYS A 108 -15.50 6.25 1.04
CA LYS A 108 -15.50 6.25 2.51
C LYS A 108 -14.71 7.44 3.07
N CYS A 109 -13.53 7.71 2.51
CA CYS A 109 -12.68 8.81 2.94
C CYS A 109 -13.40 10.16 2.82
N ARG A 110 -14.05 10.40 1.68
CA ARG A 110 -14.90 11.57 1.43
C ARG A 110 -16.05 11.68 2.43
N ARG A 111 -16.73 10.57 2.72
CA ARG A 111 -17.85 10.52 3.67
C ARG A 111 -17.40 10.79 5.12
N ASP A 112 -16.28 10.20 5.52
CA ASP A 112 -15.76 10.32 6.87
C ASP A 112 -15.06 11.68 7.09
N GLY A 113 -14.61 12.32 6.01
CA GLY A 113 -13.83 13.57 6.03
C GLY A 113 -12.41 13.35 6.56
N CYS A 114 -11.79 12.23 6.18
CA CYS A 114 -10.54 11.75 6.77
C CYS A 114 -9.33 11.91 5.84
N GLY A 115 -8.12 11.67 6.34
CA GLY A 115 -6.91 11.59 5.52
C GLY A 115 -6.83 10.27 4.75
N PHE A 116 -6.14 10.27 3.61
CA PHE A 116 -5.93 9.08 2.79
C PHE A 116 -4.46 8.94 2.40
N MET A 117 -3.89 7.77 2.64
CA MET A 117 -2.55 7.39 2.19
C MET A 117 -2.66 6.09 1.42
N ILE A 118 -2.11 6.06 0.21
CA ILE A 118 -2.04 4.85 -0.62
C ILE A 118 -0.61 4.37 -0.73
N LEU A 119 -0.40 3.07 -0.58
CA LEU A 119 0.88 2.45 -0.89
C LEU A 119 1.00 2.27 -2.41
N SER A 120 1.60 3.26 -3.06
CA SER A 120 1.92 3.21 -4.48
C SER A 120 3.12 2.28 -4.76
N THR A 121 3.58 2.26 -6.01
CA THR A 121 4.69 1.40 -6.46
C THR A 121 5.59 2.15 -7.41
N SER A 122 6.90 1.86 -7.39
CA SER A 122 7.84 2.35 -8.40
C SER A 122 7.50 1.88 -9.83
N ARG A 123 6.58 0.91 -9.99
CA ARG A 123 6.09 0.46 -11.30
C ARG A 123 5.23 1.49 -12.04
N VAL A 124 4.90 2.62 -11.42
CA VAL A 124 4.29 3.75 -12.14
C VAL A 124 5.26 4.42 -13.10
N TYR A 125 6.57 4.24 -12.89
CA TYR A 125 7.61 4.82 -13.74
C TYR A 125 7.92 3.93 -14.95
N SER A 126 8.28 4.57 -16.07
CA SER A 126 8.66 3.87 -17.30
C SER A 126 9.91 3.02 -17.10
N ILE A 127 9.82 1.72 -17.42
CA ILE A 127 10.97 0.80 -17.40
C ILE A 127 12.09 1.30 -18.29
N ASN A 128 11.80 1.75 -19.50
CA ASN A 128 12.82 2.21 -20.43
C ASN A 128 13.57 3.43 -19.89
N ALA A 129 12.86 4.36 -19.23
CA ALA A 129 13.47 5.51 -18.61
C ALA A 129 14.33 5.11 -17.40
N LEU A 130 13.83 4.23 -16.54
CA LEU A 130 14.60 3.72 -15.39
C LEU A 130 15.87 2.99 -15.82
N CYS A 131 15.81 2.16 -16.86
CA CYS A 131 16.98 1.46 -17.41
C CYS A 131 17.97 2.39 -18.12
N SER A 132 17.56 3.60 -18.50
CA SER A 132 18.44 4.60 -19.10
C SER A 132 19.23 5.43 -18.10
N ILE A 133 18.94 5.28 -16.79
CA ILE A 133 19.72 5.96 -15.75
C ILE A 133 21.15 5.41 -15.79
N PRO A 134 22.17 6.25 -15.98
CA PRO A 134 23.57 5.82 -15.95
C PRO A 134 23.94 5.44 -14.51
N LEU A 135 24.39 4.21 -14.32
CA LEU A 135 24.70 3.61 -13.02
C LEU A 135 26.11 3.01 -13.04
N ASN A 136 26.85 3.20 -11.95
CA ASN A 136 28.10 2.52 -11.65
C ASN A 136 27.87 1.46 -10.57
N GLU A 137 28.66 0.39 -10.58
CA GLU A 137 28.69 -0.57 -9.49
C GLU A 137 29.70 -0.14 -8.43
N ASP A 138 29.27 -0.07 -7.18
CA ASP A 138 30.10 0.25 -6.01
C ASP A 138 29.69 -0.67 -4.86
N ASN A 139 30.62 -1.47 -4.32
CA ASN A 139 30.36 -2.33 -3.16
C ASN A 139 29.07 -3.19 -3.28
N ASN A 140 28.89 -3.89 -4.41
CA ASN A 140 27.72 -4.75 -4.71
C ASN A 140 26.36 -4.01 -4.75
N ARG A 141 26.36 -2.70 -4.98
CA ARG A 141 25.15 -1.90 -5.25
C ARG A 141 25.36 -1.01 -6.48
N PHE A 142 24.26 -0.60 -7.10
CA PHE A 142 24.30 0.42 -8.13
C PHE A 142 24.19 1.82 -7.51
N ILE A 143 25.02 2.75 -7.98
CA ILE A 143 24.97 4.17 -7.65
C ILE A 143 24.85 4.98 -8.96
N PRO A 144 24.13 6.12 -8.98
CA PRO A 144 24.11 7.00 -10.15
C PRO A 144 25.51 7.44 -10.58
N ASP A 145 25.80 7.37 -11.88
CA ASP A 145 27.05 7.89 -12.43
C ASP A 145 26.99 9.41 -12.56
N HIS A 146 27.64 10.09 -11.62
CA HIS A 146 27.67 11.55 -11.53
C HIS A 146 28.39 12.25 -12.69
N SER A 147 29.16 11.50 -13.51
CA SER A 147 29.86 12.07 -14.66
C SER A 147 28.97 12.20 -15.91
N GLN A 148 27.80 11.55 -15.90
CA GLN A 148 26.89 11.48 -17.04
C GLN A 148 25.66 12.37 -16.85
N THR A 149 25.00 12.68 -17.96
CA THR A 149 23.73 13.40 -17.95
C THR A 149 22.60 12.42 -17.64
N PHE A 150 21.76 12.78 -16.67
CA PHE A 150 20.59 11.97 -16.30
C PHE A 150 19.41 12.19 -17.25
N PRO A 151 18.52 11.18 -17.41
CA PRO A 151 17.27 11.36 -18.14
C PRO A 151 16.37 12.39 -17.43
N VAL A 152 15.49 13.04 -18.20
CA VAL A 152 14.49 13.98 -17.67
C VAL A 152 13.64 13.29 -16.59
N GLY A 153 13.37 14.02 -15.51
CA GLY A 153 12.66 13.50 -14.35
C GLY A 153 13.49 12.65 -13.37
N PHE A 154 14.80 12.42 -13.61
CA PHE A 154 15.67 11.78 -12.63
C PHE A 154 16.71 12.75 -12.06
N SER A 155 16.85 12.76 -10.74
CA SER A 155 17.92 13.45 -10.03
C SER A 155 18.50 12.59 -8.91
N LEU A 156 19.56 13.09 -8.26
CA LEU A 156 20.15 12.44 -7.09
C LEU A 156 19.21 12.39 -5.87
N GLN A 157 18.15 13.20 -5.88
CA GLN A 157 17.09 13.18 -4.86
C GLN A 157 15.98 12.17 -5.19
N GLY A 158 16.00 11.56 -6.38
CA GLY A 158 15.03 10.56 -6.83
C GLY A 158 14.36 10.93 -8.14
N VAL A 159 13.20 10.33 -8.39
CA VAL A 159 12.37 10.61 -9.56
C VAL A 159 11.44 11.78 -9.23
N SER A 160 11.39 12.79 -10.09
CA SER A 160 10.52 13.97 -9.99
C SER A 160 9.97 14.37 -11.36
N GLU A 161 8.99 15.26 -11.40
CA GLU A 161 8.39 15.73 -12.67
C GLU A 161 9.19 16.86 -13.37
N ASN A 162 10.40 17.16 -12.89
CA ASN A 162 11.25 18.25 -13.39
C ASN A 162 11.93 17.94 -14.73
#